data_AF-A0A951UQH0-F1
#
_entry.id   AF-A0A951UQH0-F1
#
_cell.length_a   1.000
_cell.length_b   1.000
_cell.length_c   1.000
_cell.angle_alpha   90.00
_cell.angle_beta   90.00
_cell.angle_gamma   90.00
#
_symmetry.space_group_name_H-M   'P 1'
#
loop_
_entity.id
_entity.type
_entity.pdbx_description
1 polymer ?
#
loop_
_entity_poly.entity_id
_entity_poly.type
_entity_poly.pdbx_seq_one_letter_code
_entity_poly.pdbx_strand_id
1 'polypeptide(L)' 'MVALEVETPNGPLDEIIISNEACAAIALIARESIFDVCALPGHLSKEEQSAIAQVLEETGLFMRVLP' A
#
# COMPACT_ATOMS: atom_id res chain seq x y z
N MET A 1 -0.40 -5.99 -14.15
CA MET A 1 -1.40 -5.15 -13.46
C MET A 1 -2.36 -6.09 -12.76
N VAL A 2 -2.65 -5.81 -11.50
CA VAL A 2 -3.57 -6.56 -10.64
C VAL A 2 -4.61 -5.58 -10.11
N ALA A 3 -5.88 -5.96 -10.14
CA ALA A 3 -6.95 -5.21 -9.50
C ALA A 3 -7.15 -5.74 -8.07
N LEU A 4 -7.18 -4.83 -7.10
CA LEU A 4 -7.56 -5.10 -5.72
C LEU A 4 -8.97 -4.56 -5.50
N GLU A 5 -9.86 -5.42 -5.01
CA GLU A 5 -11.24 -5.09 -4.72
C GLU A 5 -11.53 -5.45 -3.25
N VAL A 6 -12.18 -4.54 -2.53
CA VAL A 6 -12.64 -4.79 -1.16
C VAL A 6 -14.12 -5.13 -1.19
N GLU A 7 -14.44 -6.39 -0.95
CA GLU A 7 -15.82 -6.83 -0.74
C GLU A 7 -16.33 -6.36 0.63
N THR A 8 -17.47 -5.67 0.63
CA THR A 8 -18.23 -5.36 1.85
C THR A 8 -19.63 -5.97 1.76
N PRO A 9 -20.37 -6.11 2.88
CA PRO A 9 -21.76 -6.57 2.85
C PRO A 9 -22.70 -5.71 1.96
N ASN A 10 -22.29 -4.49 1.63
CA ASN A 10 -23.03 -3.56 0.76
C ASN A 10 -22.53 -3.56 -0.70
N GLY A 11 -21.66 -4.51 -1.07
CA GLY A 11 -21.01 -4.58 -2.38
C GLY A 11 -19.56 -4.08 -2.35
N PRO A 12 -18.89 -4.09 -3.51
CA PRO A 12 -17.51 -3.62 -3.62
C PRO A 12 -17.44 -2.11 -3.42
N LEU A 13 -16.50 -1.67 -2.57
CA LEU A 13 -16.40 -0.26 -2.18
C LEU A 13 -15.59 0.56 -3.19
N ASP A 14 -14.46 0.03 -3.65
CA ASP A 14 -13.56 0.65 -4.63
C ASP A 14 -12.60 -0.39 -5.25
N GLU A 15 -12.21 -0.15 -6.51
CA GLU A 15 -11.22 -0.93 -7.25
C GLU A 15 -9.91 -0.15 -7.37
N ILE A 16 -8.80 -0.74 -6.91
CA ILE A 16 -7.47 -0.15 -7.04
C ILE A 16 -6.64 -1.00 -7.99
N ILE A 17 -6.21 -0.40 -9.10
CA ILE A 17 -5.33 -1.06 -10.07
C ILE A 17 -3.87 -0.79 -9.68
N ILE A 18 -3.13 -1.85 -9.36
CA ILE A 18 -1.71 -1.78 -8.99
C ILE A 18 -0.85 -2.55 -9.99
N SER A 19 0.43 -2.19 -10.07
CA SER A 19 1.42 -2.98 -10.82
C SER A 19 1.67 -4.34 -10.16
N ASN A 20 2.22 -5.31 -10.89
CA ASN A 20 2.52 -6.63 -10.31
C ASN A 20 3.60 -6.51 -9.23
N GLU A 21 4.50 -5.57 -9.41
CA GLU A 21 5.62 -5.24 -8.54
C GLU A 21 5.13 -4.65 -7.20
N ALA A 22 4.08 -3.84 -7.23
CA ALA A 22 3.46 -3.26 -6.03
C ALA A 22 2.60 -4.26 -5.24
N CYS A 23 2.21 -5.40 -5.84
CA CYS A 23 1.35 -6.38 -5.19
C CYS A 23 2.01 -7.02 -3.95
N ALA A 24 3.32 -7.25 -4.00
CA ALA A 24 4.06 -7.78 -2.85
C ALA A 24 4.12 -6.76 -1.70
N ALA A 25 4.31 -5.49 -2.02
CA ALA A 25 4.32 -4.40 -1.05
C ALA A 25 2.97 -4.24 -0.35
N ILE A 26 1.87 -4.21 -1.12
CA ILE A 26 0.52 -4.10 -0.55
C ILE A 26 0.18 -5.31 0.33
N ALA A 27 0.53 -6.54 -0.10
CA ALA A 27 0.28 -7.74 0.67
C ALA A 27 1.01 -7.76 2.03
N LEU A 28 2.19 -7.14 2.11
CA LEU A 28 2.92 -6.95 3.36
C LEU A 28 2.26 -5.89 4.23
N ILE A 29 1.95 -4.71 3.67
CA ILE A 29 1.31 -3.59 4.38
C ILE A 29 -0.05 -4.01 4.97
N ALA A 30 -0.84 -4.81 4.24
CA ALA A 30 -2.14 -5.27 4.69
C ALA A 30 -2.09 -6.20 5.93
N ARG A 31 -0.91 -6.75 6.27
CA ARG A 31 -0.72 -7.69 7.39
C ARG A 31 0.00 -7.08 8.58
N GLU A 32 0.65 -5.94 8.41
CA GLU A 32 1.54 -5.33 9.39
C GLU A 32 0.91 -4.05 9.95
N SER A 33 0.93 -3.88 11.28
CA SER A 33 0.48 -2.64 11.91
C SER A 33 1.50 -1.51 11.82
N ILE A 34 2.78 -1.86 11.65
CA ILE A 34 3.92 -0.94 11.52
C ILE A 34 4.89 -1.59 10.52
N PHE A 35 5.35 -0.82 9.54
CA PHE A 35 6.33 -1.29 8.56
C PHE A 35 7.29 -0.16 8.16
N ASP A 36 8.46 -0.53 7.65
CA ASP A 36 9.40 0.41 7.05
C ASP A 36 9.15 0.49 5.54
N VAL A 37 8.77 1.68 5.08
CA VAL A 37 8.55 1.99 3.65
C VAL A 37 9.79 1.66 2.82
N CYS A 38 11.00 1.89 3.35
CA CYS A 38 12.25 1.62 2.66
C CYS A 38 12.54 0.11 2.52
N ALA A 39 11.87 -0.72 3.32
CA ALA A 39 11.99 -2.18 3.29
C ALA A 39 10.86 -2.85 2.50
N LEU A 40 10.00 -2.08 1.81
CA LEU A 40 8.91 -2.65 1.02
C LEU A 40 9.45 -3.58 -0.07
N PRO A 41 8.91 -4.81 -0.18
CA PRO A 41 9.33 -5.76 -1.19
C PRO A 41 8.89 -5.33 -2.59
N GLY A 42 9.68 -5.71 -3.59
CA GLY A 42 9.53 -5.23 -4.96
C GLY A 42 10.68 -4.31 -5.34
N HIS A 43 11.06 -4.29 -6.61
CA HIS A 43 12.13 -3.42 -7.11
C HIS A 43 11.66 -1.95 -7.20
N LEU A 44 11.25 -1.39 -6.06
CA LEU A 44 10.77 -0.02 -5.96
C LEU A 44 11.96 0.93 -5.84
N SER A 45 11.94 1.98 -6.65
CA SER A 45 12.83 3.13 -6.51
C SER A 45 12.51 3.93 -5.24
N LYS A 46 13.42 4.83 -4.83
CA LYS A 46 13.20 5.69 -3.66
C LYS A 46 12.03 6.64 -3.86
N GLU A 47 11.84 7.09 -5.09
CA GLU A 47 10.74 7.94 -5.52
C GLU A 47 9.40 7.20 -5.40
N GLU A 48 9.34 5.93 -5.84
CA GLU A 48 8.15 5.10 -5.71
C GLU A 48 7.83 4.77 -4.25
N GLN A 49 8.84 4.44 -3.45
CA GLN A 49 8.69 4.26 -2.01
C GLN A 49 8.10 5.50 -1.34
N SER A 50 8.63 6.69 -1.68
CA SER A 50 8.13 7.95 -1.13
C SER A 50 6.69 8.26 -1.56
N ALA A 51 6.34 7.97 -2.82
CA ALA A 51 4.99 8.14 -3.33
C ALA A 51 3.99 7.20 -2.61
N ILE A 52 4.38 5.95 -2.36
CA ILE A 52 3.54 5.00 -1.60
C ILE A 52 3.33 5.50 -0.16
N ALA A 53 4.39 5.94 0.52
CA ALA A 53 4.26 6.49 1.87
C ALA A 53 3.29 7.67 1.92
N GLN A 54 3.44 8.61 0.98
CA GLN A 54 2.58 9.79 0.91
C GLN A 54 1.11 9.40 0.69
N VAL A 55 0.82 8.50 -0.24
CA VAL A 55 -0.56 8.03 -0.50
C VAL A 55 -1.15 7.36 0.74
N LEU A 56 -0.38 6.52 1.43
CA LEU A 56 -0.85 5.83 2.64
C LEU A 56 -1.13 6.81 3.79
N GLU A 57 -0.32 7.86 3.95
CA GLU A 57 -0.58 8.94 4.90
C GLU A 57 -1.83 9.75 4.51
N GLU A 58 -2.01 10.07 3.22
CA GLU A 58 -3.17 10.80 2.71
C GLU A 58 -4.49 10.03 2.86
N THR A 59 -4.45 8.70 2.81
CA THR A 59 -5.63 7.86 3.07
C THR A 59 -6.07 7.88 4.54
N GLY A 60 -5.20 8.32 5.46
CA GLY A 60 -5.42 8.23 6.90
C GLY A 60 -5.38 6.80 7.47
N LEU A 61 -5.11 5.78 6.64
CA LEU A 61 -4.95 4.39 7.08
C LEU A 61 -3.66 4.19 7.87
N PHE A 62 -2.62 4.96 7.53
CA PHE A 62 -1.33 4.91 8.19
C PHE A 62 -0.88 6.30 8.61
N MET A 63 -0.05 6.35 9.65
CA MET A 63 0.58 7.57 10.14
C MET A 63 2.08 7.36 10.26
N ARG A 64 2.85 8.40 9.94
CA ARG A 64 4.31 8.36 10.08
C ARG A 64 4.68 8.34 11.56
N VAL A 65 5.44 7.31 11.95
CA VAL A 65 6.08 7.27 13.27
C VAL A 65 7.47 7.89 13.12
N LEU A 66 7.67 9.09 13.67
CA LEU A 66 9.00 9.65 13.82
C LEU A 66 9.69 8.96 15.01
N PRO A 67 11.00 8.66 14.93
CA PRO A 67 11.77 8.13 16.05
C PRO A 67 11.80 9.07 17.25
#